data_AF-A0AAD8BIG9-F1
#
_entry.id   AF-A0AAD8BIG9-F1
#
_cell.length_a   1.000
_cell.length_b   1.000
_cell.length_c   1.000
_cell.angle_alpha   90.00
_cell.angle_beta   90.00
_cell.angle_gamma   90.00
#
_symmetry.space_group_name_H-M   'P 1'
#
loop_
_entity.id
_entity.type
_entity.pdbx_description
1 polymer ?
#
loop_
_entity_poly.entity_id
_entity_poly.type
_entity_poly.pdbx_seq_one_letter_code
_entity_poly.pdbx_strand_id
1 'polypeptide(L)'
;MSDLDITSEELKLIATLNFSKQGKLVDVQLNQSIDAKDIISKSVASNNLVQLVLDLSKLWRTQTTLVSEIALLRKRHAIDWIPEKNILLLIVKERKNCVCTLKVPSTYPHSGQILLENVMGHTSGLTAEDVPPPSDTSLMSWLQHLDTFFGQSQEKLD
;
A
#
# COMPACT_ATOMS: atom_id res chain seq x y z
N MET A 1 -20.70 10.41 10.19
CA MET A 1 -19.54 9.71 9.61
C MET A 1 -18.36 10.18 10.42
N SER A 2 -17.94 9.40 11.41
CA SER A 2 -16.94 9.83 12.40
C SER A 2 -15.58 9.95 11.73
N ASP A 3 -15.06 11.18 11.69
CA ASP A 3 -13.69 11.51 11.32
C ASP A 3 -12.73 10.62 12.09
N LEU A 4 -12.15 9.65 11.39
CA LEU A 4 -10.99 8.92 11.90
C LEU A 4 -9.82 9.89 11.80
N ASP A 5 -9.48 10.52 12.92
CA ASP A 5 -8.23 11.26 13.06
C ASP A 5 -7.09 10.28 12.76
N ILE A 6 -6.54 10.37 11.55
CA ILE A 6 -5.19 9.91 11.30
C ILE A 6 -4.33 10.80 12.19
N THR A 7 -3.73 10.20 13.21
CA THR A 7 -2.89 11.00 14.10
C THR A 7 -1.72 11.55 13.28
N SER A 8 -1.34 12.81 13.53
CA SER A 8 -0.17 13.42 12.87
C SER A 8 1.12 12.60 13.04
N GLU A 9 1.17 11.68 14.01
CA GLU A 9 2.26 10.72 14.22
C GLU A 9 2.35 9.64 13.12
N GLU A 10 1.22 9.18 12.60
CA GLU A 10 1.17 8.11 11.57
C GLU A 10 1.57 8.62 10.17
N LEU A 11 1.49 9.94 9.95
CA LEU A 11 1.82 10.62 8.69
C LEU A 11 3.16 11.38 8.76
N LYS A 12 4.17 10.76 9.37
CA LYS A 12 5.55 11.26 9.35
C LYS A 12 6.44 10.34 8.54
N LEU A 13 7.23 10.94 7.65
CA LEU A 13 8.40 10.28 7.08
C LEU A 13 9.63 10.62 7.94
N ILE A 14 10.19 9.60 8.56
CA ILE A 14 11.41 9.64 9.35
C ILE A 14 12.49 8.89 8.56
N ALA A 15 13.62 9.54 8.36
CA ALA A 15 14.81 8.96 7.74
C ALA A 15 15.92 8.84 8.79
N THR A 16 16.34 7.62 9.09
CA THR A 16 17.50 7.31 9.92
C THR A 16 18.72 7.17 9.02
N LEU A 17 19.70 8.06 9.20
CA LEU A 17 20.92 8.10 8.40
C LEU A 17 22.05 7.32 9.08
N ASN A 18 22.64 6.38 8.36
CA ASN A 18 23.76 5.56 8.84
C ASN A 18 25.06 6.04 8.20
N PHE A 19 26.04 6.40 9.03
CA PHE A 19 27.34 6.90 8.58
C PHE A 19 28.48 5.93 8.89
N SER A 20 29.48 5.89 8.02
CA SER A 20 30.75 5.22 8.30
C SER A 20 31.56 5.98 9.36
N LYS A 21 32.61 5.34 9.89
CA LYS A 21 33.56 6.01 10.80
C LYS A 21 34.25 7.24 10.17
N GLN A 22 34.28 7.32 8.84
CA GLN A 22 34.84 8.44 8.08
C GLN A 22 33.79 9.53 7.77
N GLY A 23 32.57 9.42 8.32
CA GLY A 23 31.49 10.41 8.12
C GLY A 23 30.82 10.34 6.75
N LYS A 24 31.01 9.26 5.99
CA LYS A 24 30.29 9.05 4.71
C LYS A 24 28.96 8.37 4.97
N LEU A 25 27.90 8.82 4.30
CA LEU A 25 26.61 8.14 4.31
C LEU A 25 26.77 6.74 3.70
N VAL A 26 26.28 5.72 4.41
CA VAL A 26 26.35 4.30 3.98
C VAL A 26 24.95 3.77 3.69
N ASP A 27 23.96 4.18 4.47
CA ASP A 27 22.60 3.68 4.36
C ASP A 27 21.59 4.69 4.91
N VAL A 28 20.33 4.56 4.49
CA VAL A 28 19.20 5.35 4.94
C VAL A 28 18.02 4.43 5.17
N GLN A 29 17.47 4.42 6.38
CA GLN A 29 16.31 3.62 6.73
C GLN A 29 15.09 4.53 6.91
N LEU A 30 13.95 4.14 6.34
CA LEU A 30 12.71 4.88 6.42
C LEU A 30 11.72 4.15 7.32
N ASN A 31 10.97 4.88 8.14
CA ASN A 31 9.89 4.31 8.93
C ASN A 31 8.65 3.94 8.09
N GLN A 32 8.52 4.53 6.90
CA GLN A 32 7.41 4.29 5.98
C GLN A 32 7.84 3.28 4.93
N SER A 33 6.94 2.35 4.60
CA SER A 33 7.09 1.45 3.47
C SER A 33 6.84 2.21 2.17
N ILE A 34 7.84 2.98 1.72
CA ILE A 34 7.84 3.68 0.43
C ILE A 34 9.05 3.24 -0.40
N ASP A 35 8.86 3.13 -1.72
CA ASP A 35 9.96 2.80 -2.62
C ASP A 35 10.85 4.03 -2.84
N ALA A 36 11.97 4.06 -2.11
CA ALA A 36 12.97 5.12 -2.18
C ALA A 36 14.37 4.61 -2.56
N LYS A 37 14.48 3.37 -3.08
CA LYS A 37 15.77 2.70 -3.31
C LYS A 37 16.71 3.51 -4.21
N ASP A 38 16.17 4.10 -5.27
CA ASP A 38 16.94 4.92 -6.20
C ASP A 38 17.43 6.22 -5.57
N ILE A 39 16.60 6.86 -4.74
CA ILE A 39 16.97 8.09 -4.02
C ILE A 39 18.10 7.77 -3.05
N ILE A 40 17.94 6.72 -2.24
CA ILE A 40 18.93 6.30 -1.25
C ILE A 40 20.25 5.93 -1.93
N SER A 41 20.21 5.12 -2.99
CA SER A 41 21.41 4.68 -3.72
C SER A 41 22.19 5.87 -4.32
N LYS A 42 21.47 6.84 -4.92
CA LYS A 42 22.08 8.07 -5.45
C LYS A 42 22.69 8.94 -4.36
N SER A 43 22.03 9.07 -3.21
CA SER A 43 22.52 9.85 -2.07
C SER A 43 23.73 9.21 -1.39
N VAL A 44 23.76 7.88 -1.26
CA VAL A 44 24.93 7.15 -0.74
C VAL A 44 26.13 7.32 -1.68
N ALA A 45 25.92 7.22 -2.99
CA ALA A 45 27.00 7.39 -3.97
C ALA A 45 27.57 8.83 -4.02
N SER A 46 26.71 9.83 -3.87
CA SER A 46 27.10 11.25 -3.95
C SER A 46 27.48 11.89 -2.61
N ASN A 47 27.14 11.25 -1.49
CA ASN A 47 27.24 11.79 -0.13
C ASN A 47 26.57 13.18 0.02
N ASN A 48 25.51 13.45 -0.75
CA ASN A 48 24.80 14.73 -0.75
C ASN A 48 23.51 14.64 0.07
N LEU A 49 23.59 15.04 1.34
CA LEU A 49 22.46 15.00 2.28
C LEU A 49 21.36 16.02 1.93
N VAL A 50 21.73 17.17 1.35
CA VAL A 50 20.74 18.19 0.95
C VAL A 50 19.85 17.63 -0.15
N GLN A 51 20.44 16.99 -1.15
CA GLN A 51 19.69 16.37 -2.24
C GLN A 51 18.81 15.21 -1.73
N LEU A 52 19.32 14.40 -0.81
CA LEU A 52 18.55 13.34 -0.16
C LEU A 52 17.26 13.88 0.47
N VAL A 53 17.37 14.94 1.28
CA VAL A 53 16.21 15.53 1.97
C VAL A 53 15.20 16.11 0.97
N LEU A 54 15.67 16.77 -0.09
CA LEU A 54 14.80 17.32 -1.13
C LEU A 54 14.04 16.23 -1.88
N ASP A 55 14.72 15.15 -2.28
CA ASP A 55 14.14 14.05 -3.02
C ASP A 55 13.14 13.25 -2.16
N LEU A 56 13.49 12.97 -0.90
CA LEU A 56 12.57 12.34 0.06
C LEU A 56 11.35 13.22 0.34
N SER A 57 11.53 14.55 0.47
CA SER A 57 10.41 15.48 0.67
C SER A 57 9.47 15.50 -0.53
N LYS A 58 10.02 15.46 -1.76
CA LYS A 58 9.22 15.40 -2.98
C LYS A 58 8.46 14.08 -3.07
N LEU A 59 9.14 12.96 -2.83
CA LEU A 59 8.52 11.63 -2.81
C LEU A 59 7.40 11.56 -1.77
N TRP A 60 7.66 12.05 -0.56
CA TRP A 60 6.67 12.02 0.52
C TRP A 60 5.40 12.77 0.13
N ARG A 61 5.51 13.99 -0.41
CA ARG A 61 4.34 14.77 -0.85
C ARG A 61 3.51 14.02 -1.90
N THR A 62 4.14 13.27 -2.79
CA THR A 62 3.42 12.49 -3.81
C THR A 62 2.77 11.23 -3.24
N GLN A 63 3.35 10.65 -2.19
CA GLN A 63 2.93 9.35 -1.62
C GLN A 63 2.04 9.49 -0.39
N THR A 64 1.97 10.67 0.24
CA THR A 64 1.25 10.88 1.50
C THR A 64 -0.21 10.44 1.42
N THR A 65 -0.89 10.72 0.30
CA THR A 65 -2.30 10.35 0.12
C THR A 65 -2.53 8.84 0.08
N LEU A 66 -1.66 8.10 -0.61
CA LEU A 66 -1.76 6.64 -0.67
C LEU A 66 -1.36 6.01 0.67
N VAL A 67 -0.29 6.51 1.29
CA VAL A 67 0.17 6.01 2.60
C VAL A 67 -0.88 6.26 3.69
N SER A 68 -1.55 7.41 3.67
CA SER A 68 -2.61 7.72 4.63
C SER A 68 -3.83 6.82 4.44
N GLU A 69 -4.23 6.57 3.20
CA GLU A 69 -5.31 5.63 2.88
C GLU A 69 -4.96 4.21 3.35
N ILE A 70 -3.77 3.69 3.02
CA ILE A 70 -3.33 2.36 3.45
C ILE A 70 -3.28 2.26 4.98
N ALA A 71 -2.77 3.29 5.68
CA ALA A 71 -2.72 3.31 7.13
C ALA A 71 -4.13 3.22 7.75
N LEU A 72 -5.11 3.92 7.18
CA LEU A 72 -6.51 3.82 7.59
C LEU A 72 -7.10 2.43 7.33
N LEU A 73 -6.84 1.87 6.15
CA LEU A 73 -7.34 0.56 5.77
C LEU A 73 -6.79 -0.56 6.67
N ARG A 74 -5.49 -0.49 7.01
CA ARG A 74 -4.83 -1.44 7.93
C ARG A 74 -5.46 -1.50 9.31
N LYS A 75 -6.09 -0.41 9.79
CA LYS A 75 -6.80 -0.40 11.08
C LYS A 75 -8.09 -1.23 11.06
N ARG A 76 -8.68 -1.45 9.89
CA ARG A 76 -10.02 -2.05 9.74
C ARG A 76 -10.02 -3.36 8.98
N HIS A 77 -9.01 -3.62 8.15
CA HIS A 77 -8.92 -4.78 7.29
C HIS A 77 -7.58 -5.48 7.49
N ALA A 78 -7.57 -6.81 7.34
CA ALA A 78 -6.35 -7.61 7.36
C ALA A 78 -5.65 -7.44 6.01
N ILE A 79 -4.92 -6.33 5.86
CA ILE A 79 -4.22 -5.99 4.62
C ILE A 79 -2.72 -5.88 4.83
N ASP A 80 -1.97 -6.15 3.77
CA ASP A 80 -0.55 -5.85 3.68
C ASP A 80 -0.23 -5.09 2.39
N TRP A 81 0.72 -4.16 2.47
CA TRP A 81 1.12 -3.30 1.36
C TRP A 81 2.58 -3.57 1.01
N ILE A 82 2.81 -3.86 -0.28
CA ILE A 82 4.11 -4.16 -0.86
C ILE A 82 4.47 -3.02 -1.84
N PRO A 83 5.19 -1.98 -1.39
CA PRO A 83 5.42 -0.77 -2.15
C PRO A 83 6.20 -1.02 -3.44
N GLU A 84 7.19 -1.92 -3.42
CA GLU A 84 8.09 -2.19 -4.54
C GLU A 84 7.35 -2.76 -5.75
N LYS A 85 6.19 -3.40 -5.51
CA LYS A 85 5.35 -3.98 -6.56
C LYS A 85 4.07 -3.17 -6.78
N ASN A 86 3.83 -2.16 -5.96
CA ASN A 86 2.54 -1.47 -5.82
C ASN A 86 1.37 -2.46 -5.65
N ILE A 87 1.54 -3.44 -4.75
CA ILE A 87 0.54 -4.48 -4.50
C ILE A 87 -0.02 -4.34 -3.09
N LEU A 88 -1.35 -4.42 -2.98
CA LEU A 88 -2.07 -4.56 -1.73
C LEU A 88 -2.66 -5.97 -1.64
N LEU A 89 -2.30 -6.69 -0.58
CA LEU A 89 -2.87 -7.98 -0.22
C LEU A 89 -4.02 -7.76 0.77
N LEU A 90 -5.15 -8.41 0.55
CA LEU A 90 -6.29 -8.41 1.45
C LEU A 90 -6.66 -9.84 1.83
N ILE A 91 -6.76 -10.11 3.13
CA ILE A 91 -7.41 -11.32 3.64
C ILE A 91 -8.88 -10.97 3.90
N VAL A 92 -9.78 -11.64 3.18
CA VAL A 92 -11.23 -11.43 3.28
C VAL A 92 -11.73 -11.88 4.64
N LYS A 93 -12.52 -11.04 5.32
CA LYS A 93 -12.98 -11.32 6.70
C LYS A 93 -13.87 -12.56 6.79
N GLU A 94 -14.86 -12.64 5.92
CA GLU A 94 -15.87 -13.70 5.91
C GLU A 94 -15.30 -15.05 5.45
N ARG A 95 -14.20 -15.03 4.70
CA ARG A 95 -13.48 -16.24 4.26
C ARG A 95 -12.03 -16.17 4.72
N LYS A 96 -11.78 -16.66 5.95
CA LYS A 96 -10.49 -16.60 6.66
C LYS A 96 -9.26 -17.19 5.93
N ASN A 97 -9.43 -17.74 4.73
CA ASN A 97 -8.39 -18.28 3.87
C ASN A 97 -8.53 -17.82 2.40
N CYS A 98 -9.17 -16.69 2.13
CA CYS A 98 -9.23 -16.07 0.81
C CYS A 98 -8.32 -14.83 0.80
N VAL A 99 -7.33 -14.82 -0.08
CA VAL A 99 -6.39 -13.71 -0.23
C VAL A 99 -6.55 -13.09 -1.62
N CYS A 100 -6.91 -11.82 -1.64
CA CYS A 100 -7.01 -11.01 -2.85
C CYS A 100 -5.74 -10.18 -3.04
N THR A 101 -5.21 -10.15 -4.25
CA THR A 101 -4.05 -9.34 -4.64
C THR A 101 -4.54 -8.21 -5.54
N LEU A 102 -4.48 -6.99 -5.02
CA LEU A 102 -4.80 -5.77 -5.77
C LEU A 102 -3.52 -5.11 -6.25
N LYS A 103 -3.45 -4.83 -7.55
CA LYS A 103 -2.40 -4.03 -8.17
C LYS A 103 -2.86 -2.58 -8.22
N VAL A 104 -2.12 -1.72 -7.53
CA VAL A 104 -2.38 -0.28 -7.48
C VAL A 104 -1.45 0.40 -8.51
N PRO A 105 -1.97 1.22 -9.43
CA PRO A 105 -1.12 1.91 -10.39
C PRO A 105 -0.31 2.99 -9.68
N SER A 106 0.93 3.24 -10.14
CA SER A 106 1.81 4.28 -9.57
C SER A 106 1.24 5.70 -9.69
N THR A 107 0.24 5.89 -10.54
CA THR A 107 -0.48 7.15 -10.74
C THR A 107 -1.66 7.35 -9.80
N TYR A 108 -2.05 6.32 -9.04
CA TYR A 108 -3.11 6.41 -8.04
C TYR A 108 -2.73 7.40 -6.92
N PRO A 109 -3.67 8.17 -6.34
CA PRO A 109 -5.11 8.21 -6.63
C PRO A 109 -5.51 9.13 -7.80
N HIS A 110 -4.55 9.80 -8.44
CA HIS A 110 -4.84 10.83 -9.43
C HIS A 110 -5.32 10.25 -10.77
N SER A 111 -4.76 9.12 -11.19
CA SER A 111 -5.17 8.42 -12.41
C SER A 111 -4.77 6.94 -12.38
N GLY A 112 -5.19 6.19 -13.41
CA GLY A 112 -5.02 4.74 -13.46
C GLY A 112 -6.15 4.01 -12.73
N GLN A 113 -6.22 2.69 -12.93
CA GLN A 113 -7.23 1.83 -12.30
C GLN A 113 -6.56 0.76 -11.46
N ILE A 114 -7.11 0.51 -10.28
CA ILE A 114 -6.75 -0.62 -9.43
C ILE A 114 -7.30 -1.89 -10.10
N LEU A 115 -6.47 -2.93 -10.15
CA LEU A 115 -6.81 -4.21 -10.77
C LEU A 115 -6.74 -5.33 -9.74
N LEU A 116 -7.72 -6.23 -9.75
CA LEU A 116 -7.60 -7.50 -9.06
C LEU A 116 -6.73 -8.43 -9.90
N GLU A 117 -5.50 -8.66 -9.45
CA GLU A 117 -4.51 -9.46 -10.17
C GLU A 117 -4.66 -10.95 -9.86
N ASN A 118 -5.02 -11.29 -8.62
CA ASN A 118 -5.12 -12.67 -8.19
C ASN A 118 -6.09 -12.84 -7.02
N VAL A 119 -6.71 -14.02 -6.93
CA VAL A 119 -7.49 -14.48 -5.79
C VAL A 119 -7.02 -15.89 -5.46
N MET A 120 -6.58 -16.12 -4.23
CA MET A 120 -6.04 -17.40 -3.79
C MET A 120 -6.78 -17.94 -2.57
N GLY A 121 -6.82 -19.28 -2.45
CA GLY A 121 -7.35 -19.99 -1.30
C GLY A 121 -8.78 -20.48 -1.49
N HIS A 122 -9.63 -20.38 -0.47
CA HIS A 122 -11.01 -20.90 -0.52
C HIS A 122 -11.95 -19.97 -1.31
N THR A 123 -11.77 -19.93 -2.63
CA THR A 123 -12.48 -19.02 -3.55
C THR A 123 -13.72 -19.64 -4.19
N SER A 124 -14.13 -20.86 -3.79
CA SER A 124 -15.18 -21.63 -4.48
C SER A 124 -14.92 -21.84 -5.98
N GLY A 125 -13.65 -21.82 -6.40
CA GLY A 125 -13.25 -21.97 -7.81
C GLY A 125 -13.27 -20.68 -8.61
N LEU A 126 -13.63 -19.55 -7.99
CA LEU A 126 -13.58 -18.24 -8.61
C LEU A 126 -12.12 -17.78 -8.80
N THR A 127 -11.87 -17.13 -9.92
CA THR A 127 -10.62 -16.47 -10.29
C THR A 127 -10.79 -14.96 -10.24
N ALA A 128 -9.71 -14.21 -10.46
CA ALA A 128 -9.77 -12.74 -10.52
C ALA A 128 -10.68 -12.21 -11.64
N GLU A 129 -10.81 -12.95 -12.75
CA GLU A 129 -11.62 -12.54 -13.91
C GLU A 129 -13.13 -12.65 -13.63
N ASP A 130 -13.52 -13.50 -12.69
CA ASP A 130 -14.91 -13.71 -12.30
C ASP A 130 -15.44 -12.61 -11.36
N VAL A 131 -14.54 -11.78 -10.81
CA VAL A 131 -14.88 -10.72 -9.86
C VAL A 131 -14.94 -9.39 -10.60
N PRO A 132 -16.14 -8.78 -10.74
CA PRO A 132 -16.26 -7.48 -11.37
C PRO A 132 -15.62 -6.39 -10.49
N PRO A 133 -15.10 -5.30 -11.09
CA PRO A 133 -14.64 -4.17 -10.32
C PRO A 133 -15.82 -3.43 -9.63
N PRO A 134 -15.58 -2.77 -8.49
CA PRO A 134 -16.56 -1.87 -7.87
C PRO A 134 -16.86 -0.64 -8.75
N SER A 135 -17.98 0.02 -8.49
CA SER A 135 -18.38 1.25 -9.20
C SER A 135 -17.46 2.43 -8.93
N ASP A 136 -16.96 2.54 -7.70
CA ASP A 136 -15.88 3.45 -7.31
C ASP A 136 -14.58 2.65 -7.21
N THR A 137 -13.53 3.11 -7.88
CA THR A 137 -12.26 2.39 -8.01
C THR A 137 -11.24 2.72 -6.90
N SER A 138 -11.68 3.38 -5.81
CA SER A 138 -10.86 3.57 -4.62
C SER A 138 -10.48 2.25 -3.93
N LEU A 139 -9.39 2.26 -3.14
CA LEU A 139 -8.99 1.07 -2.38
C LEU A 139 -10.06 0.66 -1.37
N MET A 140 -10.69 1.62 -0.70
CA MET A 140 -11.77 1.34 0.25
C MET A 140 -12.94 0.60 -0.44
N SER A 141 -13.38 1.09 -1.60
CA SER A 141 -14.48 0.48 -2.35
C SER A 141 -14.12 -0.92 -2.85
N TRP A 142 -12.88 -1.15 -3.28
CA TRP A 142 -12.39 -2.49 -3.60
C TRP A 142 -12.44 -3.44 -2.39
N LEU A 143 -11.95 -3.01 -1.23
CA LEU A 143 -11.94 -3.84 -0.02
C LEU A 143 -13.36 -4.21 0.42
N GLN A 144 -14.29 -3.25 0.43
CA GLN A 144 -15.69 -3.49 0.76
C GLN A 144 -16.37 -4.42 -0.25
N HIS A 145 -16.08 -4.22 -1.54
CA HIS A 145 -16.62 -5.05 -2.61
C HIS A 145 -16.17 -6.50 -2.47
N LEU A 146 -14.87 -6.73 -2.26
CA LEU A 146 -14.31 -8.08 -2.10
C LEU A 146 -14.84 -8.77 -0.83
N ASP A 147 -14.92 -8.06 0.29
CA ASP A 147 -15.51 -8.59 1.52
C ASP A 147 -16.97 -9.03 1.28
N THR A 148 -17.75 -8.22 0.57
CA THR A 148 -19.16 -8.50 0.27
C THR A 148 -19.33 -9.64 -0.73
N PHE A 149 -18.58 -9.60 -1.84
CA PHE A 149 -18.67 -10.56 -2.94
C PHE A 149 -18.34 -11.99 -2.48
N PHE A 150 -17.26 -12.14 -1.72
CA PHE A 150 -16.86 -13.45 -1.18
C PHE A 150 -17.66 -13.86 0.06
N GLY A 151 -18.27 -12.90 0.80
CA GLY A 151 -19.22 -13.18 1.87
C GLY A 151 -20.55 -13.72 1.34
N GLN A 152 -21.15 -13.10 0.32
CA GLN A 152 -22.42 -13.53 -0.28
C GLN A 152 -22.31 -14.87 -1.03
N SER A 153 -21.14 -15.20 -1.57
CA SER A 153 -20.89 -16.48 -2.25
C SER A 153 -20.98 -17.70 -1.32
N GLN A 154 -21.17 -17.50 0.00
CA GLN A 154 -21.39 -18.56 0.98
C GLN A 154 -22.87 -18.99 1.07
N GLU A 155 -23.83 -18.08 0.84
CA GLU A 155 -25.27 -18.36 0.96
C GLU A 155 -25.86 -19.23 -0.16
N LYS A 156 -25.11 -19.49 -1.24
CA LYS A 156 -25.58 -20.31 -2.38
C LYS A 156 -25.16 -21.79 -2.30
N LEU A 157 -24.48 -22.20 -1.24
CA LEU A 157 -23.94 -23.56 -1.07
C LEU A 157 -24.39 -24.26 0.22
N ASP A 158 -25.25 -23.61 1.01
CA ASP A 158 -26.01 -24.23 2.11
C ASP A 158 -27.48 -24.40 1.70
#